data_AF-A0ABD0PN10-F1
#
_entry.id   AF-A0ABD0PN10-F1
#
_cell.length_a   1.000
_cell.length_b   1.000
_cell.length_c   1.000
_cell.angle_alpha   90.00
_cell.angle_beta   90.00
_cell.angle_gamma   90.00
#
_symmetry.space_group_name_H-M   'P 1'
#
loop_
_entity.id
_entity.type
_entity.pdbx_description
1 polymer ?
#
loop_
_entity_poly.entity_id
_entity_poly.type
_entity_poly.pdbx_seq_one_letter_code
_entity_poly.pdbx_strand_id
1 'polypeptide(L)'
;PPSAPHNLISNVNETSVLLEWSPPLSSGGRQDLTYNVVCKQCVRDTQRCTPCGDDVRYSPQRLSLRSTRVSVHQLQAHTNYTFQIWAVNGVSKHNPSLEQAVSVTLTTNQA
;
A
#
# COMPACT_ATOMS: atom_id res chain seq x y z
N PRO A 1 -5.89 5.73 -17.38
CA PRO A 1 -5.41 5.07 -16.14
C PRO A 1 -6.60 4.84 -15.18
N PRO A 2 -6.56 3.85 -14.27
CA PRO A 2 -7.60 3.72 -13.25
C PRO A 2 -7.53 4.88 -12.24
N SER A 3 -8.63 5.15 -11.52
CA SER A 3 -8.60 6.00 -10.33
C SER A 3 -7.94 5.28 -9.15
N ALA A 4 -7.74 5.97 -8.03
CA ALA A 4 -7.27 5.35 -6.81
C ALA A 4 -8.26 4.29 -6.27
N PRO A 5 -7.77 3.24 -5.57
CA PRO A 5 -8.60 2.45 -4.68
C PRO A 5 -9.24 3.34 -3.61
N HIS A 6 -10.32 2.85 -2.98
CA HIS A 6 -11.00 3.59 -1.92
C HIS A 6 -11.23 2.70 -0.70
N ASN A 7 -11.70 3.29 0.41
CA ASN A 7 -11.94 2.58 1.67
C ASN A 7 -10.73 1.76 2.15
N LEU A 8 -9.53 2.33 2.08
CA LEU A 8 -8.34 1.68 2.62
C LEU A 8 -8.42 1.63 4.15
N ILE A 9 -8.45 0.42 4.69
CA ILE A 9 -8.47 0.11 6.11
C ILE A 9 -7.16 -0.60 6.47
N SER A 10 -6.59 -0.23 7.61
CA SER A 10 -5.42 -0.89 8.19
C SER A 10 -5.74 -1.46 9.56
N ASN A 11 -5.40 -2.71 9.79
CA ASN A 11 -5.46 -3.35 11.10
C ASN A 11 -4.04 -3.75 11.53
N VAL A 12 -3.55 -3.16 12.62
CA VAL A 12 -2.21 -3.37 13.16
C VAL A 12 -2.25 -4.45 14.24
N ASN A 13 -1.39 -5.45 14.10
CA ASN A 13 -1.13 -6.47 15.10
C ASN A 13 0.38 -6.52 15.37
N GLU A 14 0.83 -5.89 16.47
CA GLU A 14 2.23 -5.78 16.86
C GLU A 14 3.13 -5.22 15.72
N THR A 15 3.94 -6.10 15.10
CA THR A 15 4.88 -5.85 13.99
C THR A 15 4.31 -6.24 12.61
N SER A 16 3.00 -6.46 12.54
CA SER A 16 2.28 -6.82 11.32
C SER A 16 1.11 -5.89 11.06
N VAL A 17 0.75 -5.74 9.79
CA VAL A 17 -0.40 -4.95 9.34
C VAL A 17 -1.19 -5.72 8.29
N LEU A 18 -2.49 -5.84 8.48
CA LEU A 18 -3.44 -6.22 7.45
C LEU A 18 -3.98 -4.95 6.77
N LEU A 19 -3.81 -4.86 5.46
CA LEU A 19 -4.37 -3.79 4.62
C LEU A 19 -5.49 -4.36 3.76
N GLU A 20 -6.63 -3.67 3.75
CA GLU A 20 -7.80 -4.02 2.94
C GLU A 20 -8.35 -2.78 2.27
N TRP A 21 -8.81 -2.89 1.03
CA TRP A 21 -9.37 -1.78 0.29
C TRP A 21 -10.52 -2.22 -0.63
N SER A 22 -11.22 -1.24 -1.18
CA SER A 22 -12.19 -1.42 -2.26
C SER A 22 -11.55 -1.09 -3.63
N PRO A 23 -11.97 -1.74 -4.72
CA PRO A 23 -11.50 -1.42 -6.07
C PRO A 23 -11.74 0.04 -6.47
N PRO A 24 -11.01 0.61 -7.45
CA PRO A 24 -11.26 1.97 -7.93
C PRO A 24 -12.68 2.16 -8.46
N LEU A 25 -13.23 3.38 -8.31
CA LEU A 25 -14.51 3.76 -8.90
C LEU A 25 -14.47 3.73 -10.44
N SER A 26 -13.30 3.98 -11.04
CA SER A 26 -13.07 3.85 -12.47
C SER A 26 -11.82 3.02 -12.74
N SER A 27 -11.96 1.93 -13.52
CA SER A 27 -10.82 1.16 -14.01
C SER A 27 -10.12 1.80 -15.22
N GLY A 28 -10.63 2.95 -15.69
CA GLY A 28 -10.21 3.56 -16.95
C GLY A 28 -10.62 2.76 -18.18
N GLY A 29 -11.73 2.00 -18.11
CA GLY A 29 -12.29 1.21 -19.21
C GLY A 29 -11.57 -0.11 -19.48
N ARG A 30 -10.84 -0.63 -18.49
CA ARG A 30 -9.92 -1.77 -18.63
C ARG A 30 -10.21 -2.86 -17.60
N GLN A 31 -9.83 -4.10 -17.91
CA GLN A 31 -10.07 -5.28 -17.05
C GLN A 31 -8.77 -5.93 -16.53
N ASP A 32 -7.61 -5.45 -16.97
CA ASP A 32 -6.28 -5.87 -16.52
C ASP A 32 -5.83 -5.12 -15.26
N LEU A 33 -6.77 -4.86 -14.34
CA LEU A 33 -6.51 -4.14 -13.10
C LEU A 33 -5.72 -5.02 -12.10
N THR A 34 -4.66 -4.46 -11.54
CA THR A 34 -3.87 -5.05 -10.45
C THR A 34 -3.48 -3.99 -9.44
N TYR A 35 -2.98 -4.40 -8.27
CA TYR A 35 -2.56 -3.49 -7.20
C TYR A 35 -1.09 -3.69 -6.82
N ASN A 36 -0.42 -2.58 -6.54
CA ASN A 36 0.96 -2.56 -6.03
C ASN A 36 1.01 -1.85 -4.68
N VAL A 37 1.79 -2.41 -3.75
CA VAL A 37 1.96 -1.88 -2.40
C VAL A 37 3.33 -1.20 -2.29
N VAL A 38 3.33 0.06 -1.90
CA VAL A 38 4.53 0.81 -1.56
C VAL A 38 4.54 1.06 -0.05
N CYS A 39 5.65 0.70 0.60
CA CYS A 39 5.85 0.90 2.02
C CYS A 39 6.96 1.92 2.23
N LYS A 40 6.71 2.88 3.12
CA LYS A 40 7.69 3.86 3.56
C LYS A 40 7.74 3.91 5.08
N GLN A 41 8.94 3.93 5.64
CA GLN A 41 9.20 4.22 7.05
C GLN A 41 9.43 5.72 7.18
N CYS A 42 8.59 6.42 7.95
CA CYS A 42 8.66 7.85 8.14
C CYS A 42 9.07 8.17 9.58
N VAL A 43 9.96 9.14 9.75
CA VAL A 43 10.36 9.60 11.09
C VAL A 43 9.30 10.57 11.61
N ARG A 44 8.85 10.41 12.86
CA ARG A 44 7.95 11.38 13.51
C ARG A 44 8.54 12.79 13.41
N ASP A 45 7.69 13.78 13.17
CA ASP A 45 8.04 15.21 13.15
C ASP A 45 8.95 15.68 12.00
N THR A 46 9.33 14.80 11.08
CA THR A 46 9.98 15.19 9.82
C THR A 46 9.19 14.63 8.64
N GLN A 47 9.07 15.37 7.54
CA GLN A 47 8.50 14.82 6.29
C GLN A 47 9.47 13.86 5.57
N ARG A 48 10.46 13.29 6.28
CA ARG A 48 11.44 12.38 5.69
C ARG A 48 10.95 10.95 5.85
N CYS A 49 10.74 10.31 4.71
CA CYS A 49 10.39 8.91 4.64
C CYS A 49 11.42 8.16 3.78
N THR A 50 11.76 6.95 4.20
CA THR A 50 12.63 6.03 3.45
C THR A 50 11.83 4.80 3.02
N PRO A 51 12.20 4.11 1.94
CA PRO A 51 11.61 2.82 1.63
C PRO A 51 11.75 1.86 2.81
N CYS A 52 10.74 1.03 3.05
CA CYS A 52 10.84 -0.02 4.07
C CYS A 52 11.99 -0.99 3.76
N GLY A 53 12.63 -1.51 4.80
CA GLY A 53 13.77 -2.43 4.68
C GLY A 53 13.41 -3.76 4.01
N ASP A 54 14.44 -4.46 3.53
CA ASP A 54 14.31 -5.71 2.76
C ASP A 54 13.74 -6.89 3.57
N ASP A 55 13.77 -6.79 4.89
CA ASP A 55 13.19 -7.79 5.80
C ASP A 55 11.65 -7.77 5.79
N VAL A 56 11.01 -6.69 5.34
CA VAL A 56 9.54 -6.59 5.32
C VAL A 56 8.95 -7.60 4.33
N ARG A 57 8.04 -8.46 4.82
CA ARG A 57 7.41 -9.51 4.02
C ARG A 57 5.97 -9.17 3.69
N TYR A 58 5.55 -9.55 2.48
CA TYR A 58 4.20 -9.33 1.97
C TYR A 58 3.56 -10.66 1.64
N SER A 59 2.33 -10.87 2.10
CA SER A 59 1.52 -12.04 1.76
C SER A 59 0.16 -11.59 1.21
N PRO A 60 -0.27 -12.05 0.02
CA PRO A 60 0.41 -13.06 -0.80
C PRO A 60 1.63 -12.54 -1.56
N GLN A 61 1.68 -11.24 -1.89
CA GLN A 61 2.80 -10.60 -2.59
C GLN A 61 2.68 -9.07 -2.54
N ARG A 62 3.74 -8.35 -2.90
CA ARG A 62 3.77 -6.88 -2.89
C ARG A 62 3.21 -6.23 -4.16
N LEU A 63 3.42 -6.87 -5.31
CA LEU A 63 3.14 -6.32 -6.63
C LEU A 63 2.14 -7.20 -7.38
N SER A 64 1.43 -6.59 -8.33
CA SER A 64 0.49 -7.26 -9.24
C SER A 64 -0.57 -8.09 -8.50
N LEU A 65 -1.03 -7.61 -7.35
CA LEU A 65 -2.12 -8.22 -6.59
C LEU A 65 -3.42 -8.14 -7.41
N ARG A 66 -4.18 -9.24 -7.44
CA ARG A 66 -5.55 -9.26 -7.98
C ARG A 66 -6.61 -9.14 -6.89
N SER A 67 -6.26 -9.51 -5.66
CA SER A 67 -7.08 -9.30 -4.46
C SER A 67 -6.96 -7.86 -3.97
N THR A 68 -7.91 -7.46 -3.12
CA THR A 68 -7.92 -6.14 -2.46
C THR A 68 -7.50 -6.22 -0.99
N ARG A 69 -6.55 -7.14 -0.71
CA ARG A 69 -6.03 -7.42 0.63
C ARG A 69 -4.56 -7.82 0.54
N VAL A 70 -3.75 -7.34 1.48
CA VAL A 70 -2.36 -7.80 1.71
C VAL A 70 -2.04 -7.77 3.21
N SER A 71 -1.31 -8.77 3.68
CA SER A 71 -0.68 -8.76 5.00
C SER A 71 0.80 -8.38 4.86
N VAL A 72 1.26 -7.48 5.72
CA VAL A 72 2.65 -7.02 5.81
C VAL A 72 3.20 -7.43 7.16
N HIS A 73 4.38 -8.04 7.18
CA HIS A 73 5.01 -8.61 8.39
C HIS A 73 6.45 -8.15 8.53
N GLN A 74 7.05 -8.43 9.70
CA GLN A 74 8.45 -8.11 10.02
C GLN A 74 8.72 -6.59 9.99
N LEU A 75 7.73 -5.78 10.39
CA LEU A 75 7.90 -4.34 10.58
C LEU A 75 8.63 -4.07 11.91
N GLN A 76 9.34 -2.96 12.00
CA GLN A 76 9.93 -2.54 13.27
C GLN A 76 8.84 -2.08 14.24
N ALA A 77 8.94 -2.43 15.52
CA ALA A 77 8.01 -1.96 16.55
C ALA A 77 8.12 -0.43 16.75
N HIS A 78 7.05 0.21 17.24
CA HIS A 78 6.99 1.65 17.53
C HIS A 78 7.38 2.58 16.37
N THR A 79 7.21 2.10 15.14
CA THR A 79 7.71 2.80 13.96
C THR A 79 6.54 3.28 13.11
N ASN A 80 6.65 4.51 12.61
CA ASN A 80 5.65 5.07 11.72
C ASN A 80 5.87 4.59 10.30
N TYR A 81 4.84 3.98 9.74
CA TYR A 81 4.81 3.52 8.37
C TYR A 81 3.71 4.22 7.59
N THR A 82 4.01 4.58 6.35
CA THR A 82 3.03 4.98 5.34
C THR A 82 2.98 3.91 4.28
N PHE A 83 1.79 3.35 4.08
CA PHE A 83 1.49 2.43 2.99
C PHE A 83 0.73 3.15 1.90
N GLN A 84 1.11 2.93 0.65
CA GLN A 84 0.38 3.42 -0.53
C GLN A 84 -0.03 2.24 -1.38
N ILE A 85 -1.32 2.14 -1.70
CA ILE A 85 -1.88 1.12 -2.58
C ILE A 85 -2.18 1.77 -3.92
N TRP A 86 -1.48 1.30 -4.96
CA TRP A 86 -1.59 1.80 -6.32
C TRP A 86 -2.48 0.89 -7.15
N ALA A 87 -3.49 1.45 -7.82
CA ALA A 87 -4.23 0.79 -8.87
C ALA A 87 -3.50 0.90 -10.22
N VAL A 88 -3.22 -0.23 -10.86
CA VAL A 88 -2.39 -0.31 -12.07
C VAL A 88 -3.09 -1.13 -13.14
N ASN A 89 -3.06 -0.66 -14.39
CA ASN A 89 -3.42 -1.43 -15.57
C ASN A 89 -2.37 -1.19 -16.69
N GLY A 90 -2.57 -1.78 -17.86
CA GLY A 90 -1.62 -1.70 -18.98
C GLY A 90 -1.34 -0.28 -19.51
N VAL A 91 -2.16 0.73 -19.19
CA VAL A 91 -1.92 2.13 -19.59
C VAL A 91 -1.28 3.00 -18.50
N SER A 92 -1.22 2.53 -17.25
CA SER A 92 -0.62 3.30 -16.14
C SER A 92 0.84 3.68 -16.40
N LYS A 93 1.60 2.84 -17.12
CA LYS A 93 3.00 3.10 -17.47
C LYS A 93 3.19 4.31 -18.41
N HIS A 94 2.16 4.67 -19.18
CA HIS A 94 2.23 5.78 -20.14
C HIS A 94 1.85 7.11 -19.51
N ASN A 95 1.12 7.09 -18.40
CA ASN A 95 0.71 8.27 -17.66
C ASN A 95 0.59 7.95 -16.17
N PRO A 96 1.74 7.84 -15.46
CA PRO A 96 1.74 7.57 -14.02
C PRO A 96 1.25 8.82 -13.27
N SER A 97 0.29 8.64 -12.37
CA SER A 97 -0.29 9.72 -11.56
C SER A 97 -0.53 9.28 -10.12
N LEU A 98 -0.33 10.20 -9.17
CA LEU A 98 -0.65 9.98 -7.75
C LEU A 98 -2.15 9.76 -7.51
N GLU A 99 -3.01 10.20 -8.44
CA GLU A 99 -4.46 9.96 -8.44
C GLU A 99 -4.83 8.47 -8.56
N GLN A 100 -3.84 7.60 -8.77
CA GLN A 100 -3.99 6.15 -8.85
C GLN A 100 -3.74 5.46 -7.50
N ALA A 101 -3.38 6.22 -6.46
CA ALA A 101 -2.97 5.68 -5.18
C ALA A 101 -3.81 6.23 -4.02
N VAL A 102 -4.05 5.36 -3.03
CA VAL A 102 -4.57 5.74 -1.72
C VAL A 102 -3.52 5.39 -0.65
N SER A 103 -3.40 6.21 0.38
CA SER A 103 -2.40 6.03 1.43
C SER A 103 -3.00 5.97 2.83
N VAL A 104 -2.36 5.20 3.71
CA VAL A 104 -2.63 5.18 5.15
C VAL A 104 -1.32 5.29 5.90
N THR A 105 -1.32 6.03 7.00
CA THR A 105 -0.20 6.12 7.94
C THR A 105 -0.61 5.52 9.27
N LEU A 106 0.25 4.67 9.81
CA LEU A 106 0.02 3.94 11.07
C LEU A 106 1.32 3.82 11.86
N THR A 107 1.19 3.54 13.15
CA THR A 107 2.30 3.12 14.00
C THR A 107 2.13 1.66 14.35
N THR A 108 3.20 0.88 14.27
CA THR A 108 3.29 -0.47 14.84
C THR A 108 3.39 -0.43 16.37
N ASN A 109 2.85 -1.46 17.03
CA ASN A 109 2.86 -1.57 18.49
C ASN A 109 4.08 -2.38 18.98
N GLN A 110 4.20 -2.56 20.30
CA GLN A 110 5.13 -3.55 20.88
C GLN A 110 4.75 -4.95 20.41
N ALA A 111 5.77 -5.79 20.21
CA ALA A 111 5.65 -7.24 20.10
C ALA A 111 5.72 -7.88 21.50
#